data_AF-A0A3M2HW29-F1
#
_entry.id   AF-A0A3M2HW29-F1
#
_cell.length_a   1.000
_cell.length_b   1.000
_cell.length_c   1.000
_cell.angle_alpha   90.00
_cell.angle_beta   90.00
_cell.angle_gamma   90.00
#
_symmetry.space_group_name_H-M   'P 1'
#
loop_
_entity.id
_entity.type
_entity.pdbx_description
1 polymer ?
#
loop_
_entity_poly.entity_id
_entity_poly.type
_entity_poly.pdbx_seq_one_letter_code
_entity_poly.pdbx_strand_id
1 'polypeptide(L)'
;MPRQMVLIDNCVFDRLKERGVDLKAESGTDLDFRISAFGELEIPSVMHDRQDARETGKYVVEQLDNLGQPPVRWFGFAGDDVPGGRGGLGDLAPDGTLSGGGFLSSIEGLDFLADPERHKAIGGMTGTRVRPTGLLANQTDTDYGVWSINFPLVTDNPKDFKRAGKVIPFAEWTEGAFGDFIRQSIAGFDN
;
A
#
# COMPACT_ATOMS: atom_id res chain seq x y z
N MET A 1 7.22 -16.13 15.69
CA MET A 1 7.53 -14.69 15.53
C MET A 1 6.30 -14.03 14.90
N PRO A 2 6.01 -12.75 15.15
CA PRO A 2 4.95 -12.06 14.42
C PRO A 2 5.29 -12.07 12.92
N ARG A 3 4.26 -12.26 12.06
CA ARG A 3 4.44 -12.22 10.61
C ARG A 3 4.79 -10.80 10.20
N GLN A 4 5.73 -10.64 9.27
CA GLN A 4 6.11 -9.37 8.70
C GLN A 4 5.06 -8.94 7.68
N MET A 5 4.34 -7.87 7.97
CA MET A 5 3.39 -7.28 7.03
C MET A 5 4.11 -6.72 5.80
N VAL A 6 3.56 -7.00 4.62
CA VAL A 6 4.01 -6.52 3.31
C VAL A 6 2.80 -6.05 2.53
N LEU A 7 2.86 -4.81 2.02
CA LEU A 7 1.81 -4.23 1.21
C LEU A 7 2.04 -4.52 -0.26
N ILE A 8 0.97 -4.86 -0.97
CA ILE A 8 0.97 -5.08 -2.41
C ILE A 8 0.16 -3.95 -3.05
N ASP A 9 0.82 -3.11 -3.83
CA ASP A 9 0.17 -2.07 -4.62
C ASP A 9 -0.73 -2.72 -5.70
N ASN A 10 -1.87 -2.09 -5.96
CA ASN A 10 -2.88 -2.53 -6.91
C ASN A 10 -2.31 -2.77 -8.31
N CYS A 11 -1.32 -1.96 -8.72
CA CYS A 11 -0.71 -2.08 -10.05
C CYS A 11 0.07 -3.40 -10.26
N VAL A 12 0.38 -4.13 -9.19
CA VAL A 12 1.19 -5.36 -9.24
C VAL A 12 0.36 -6.59 -9.58
N PHE A 13 -0.96 -6.56 -9.32
CA PHE A 13 -1.81 -7.76 -9.42
C PHE A 13 -1.94 -8.32 -10.84
N ASP A 14 -1.87 -7.47 -11.88
CA ASP A 14 -1.87 -7.95 -13.26
C ASP A 14 -0.69 -8.90 -13.51
N ARG A 15 0.51 -8.52 -13.05
CA ARG A 15 1.73 -9.33 -13.23
C ARG A 15 1.77 -10.56 -12.33
N LEU A 16 1.25 -10.46 -11.10
CA LEU A 16 1.12 -11.61 -10.20
C LEU A 16 0.20 -12.68 -10.81
N LYS A 17 -0.92 -12.24 -11.39
CA LYS A 17 -1.85 -13.11 -12.13
C LYS A 17 -1.16 -13.78 -13.31
N GLU A 18 -0.47 -13.00 -14.14
CA GLU A 18 0.26 -13.52 -15.32
C GLU A 18 1.31 -14.58 -14.95
N ARG A 19 1.96 -14.41 -13.79
CA ARG A 19 2.94 -15.37 -13.25
C ARG A 19 2.33 -16.51 -12.44
N GLY A 20 1.01 -16.55 -12.28
CA GLY A 20 0.30 -17.61 -11.57
C GLY A 20 0.64 -17.67 -10.07
N VAL A 21 0.87 -16.51 -9.44
CA VAL A 21 1.26 -16.45 -8.03
C VAL A 21 0.08 -16.80 -7.11
N ASP A 22 0.33 -17.67 -6.12
CA ASP A 22 -0.55 -17.91 -4.98
C ASP A 22 0.04 -17.25 -3.74
N LEU A 23 -0.51 -16.08 -3.36
CA LEU A 23 -0.05 -15.31 -2.22
C LEU A 23 -0.14 -16.08 -0.91
N LYS A 24 -1.10 -17.01 -0.75
CA LYS A 24 -1.21 -17.82 0.46
C LYS A 24 -0.03 -18.77 0.57
N ALA A 25 0.31 -19.45 -0.52
CA ALA A 25 1.48 -20.33 -0.57
C ALA A 25 2.78 -19.55 -0.35
N GLU A 26 2.94 -18.41 -1.04
CA GLU A 26 4.13 -17.57 -0.98
C GLU A 26 4.33 -16.94 0.40
N SER A 27 3.24 -16.68 1.12
CA SER A 27 3.28 -16.04 2.44
C SER A 27 4.05 -16.86 3.48
N GLY A 28 4.14 -18.19 3.28
CA GLY A 28 4.77 -19.10 4.22
C GLY A 28 4.25 -18.91 5.65
N THR A 29 5.18 -18.99 6.62
CA THR A 29 4.85 -18.82 8.04
C THR A 29 5.15 -17.43 8.57
N ASP A 30 5.76 -16.59 7.75
CA ASP A 30 6.51 -15.41 8.16
C ASP A 30 6.07 -14.11 7.46
N LEU A 31 5.45 -14.15 6.29
CA LEU A 31 4.99 -12.95 5.58
C LEU A 31 3.49 -12.74 5.74
N ASP A 32 3.05 -11.50 5.86
CA ASP A 32 1.65 -11.13 5.90
C ASP A 32 1.32 -10.15 4.75
N PHE A 33 0.87 -10.69 3.62
CA PHE A 33 0.50 -9.88 2.45
C PHE A 33 -0.84 -9.20 2.67
N ARG A 34 -0.87 -7.88 2.43
CA ARG A 34 -2.09 -7.07 2.55
C ARG A 34 -2.15 -6.01 1.46
N ILE A 35 -3.34 -5.45 1.30
CA ILE A 35 -3.59 -4.23 0.53
C ILE A 35 -4.11 -3.15 1.48
N SER A 36 -4.08 -1.89 1.05
CA SER A 36 -4.74 -0.82 1.79
C SER A 36 -6.26 -0.82 1.54
N ALA A 37 -7.02 -0.19 2.43
CA ALA A 37 -8.46 -0.04 2.22
C ALA A 37 -8.81 0.82 0.99
N PHE A 38 -7.95 1.77 0.61
CA PHE A 38 -8.16 2.48 -0.67
C PHE A 38 -7.79 1.61 -1.86
N GLY A 39 -6.75 0.77 -1.73
CA GLY A 39 -6.47 -0.27 -2.71
C GLY A 39 -7.64 -1.24 -2.91
N GLU A 40 -8.33 -1.62 -1.84
CA GLU A 40 -9.50 -2.51 -1.92
C GLU A 40 -10.62 -1.90 -2.80
N LEU A 41 -10.85 -0.59 -2.66
CA LEU A 41 -11.85 0.13 -3.46
C LEU A 41 -11.51 0.19 -4.96
N GLU A 42 -10.24 0.03 -5.32
CA GLU A 42 -9.76 0.05 -6.71
C GLU A 42 -9.72 -1.33 -7.38
N ILE A 43 -10.10 -2.40 -6.67
CA ILE A 43 -10.22 -3.73 -7.28
C ILE A 43 -11.28 -3.68 -8.39
N PRO A 44 -10.95 -4.09 -9.63
CA PRO A 44 -11.92 -4.07 -10.71
C PRO A 44 -13.15 -4.94 -10.41
N SER A 45 -14.34 -4.38 -10.68
CA SER A 45 -15.60 -5.10 -10.54
C SER A 45 -15.72 -6.28 -11.51
N VAL A 46 -16.46 -7.32 -11.12
CA VAL A 46 -16.86 -8.41 -12.02
C VAL A 46 -17.69 -7.94 -13.22
N MET A 47 -18.26 -6.73 -13.16
CA MET A 47 -19.01 -6.10 -14.26
C MET A 47 -18.18 -5.07 -15.03
N HIS A 48 -16.87 -4.97 -14.80
CA HIS A 48 -16.00 -4.03 -15.50
C HIS A 48 -16.02 -4.27 -17.02
N ASP A 49 -15.98 -3.23 -17.86
CA ASP A 49 -16.16 -3.35 -19.32
C ASP A 49 -15.09 -4.22 -19.99
N ARG A 50 -13.83 -4.07 -19.56
CA ARG A 50 -12.69 -4.83 -20.08
C ARG A 50 -12.55 -6.21 -19.43
N GLN A 51 -12.31 -7.25 -20.24
CA GLN A 51 -12.20 -8.64 -19.79
C GLN A 51 -10.97 -8.90 -18.91
N ASP A 52 -9.81 -8.40 -19.33
CA ASP A 52 -8.55 -8.44 -18.59
C ASP A 52 -8.72 -7.93 -17.15
N ALA A 53 -9.37 -6.78 -17.00
CA ALA A 53 -9.64 -6.16 -15.71
C ALA A 53 -10.59 -7.01 -14.86
N ARG A 54 -11.65 -7.60 -15.44
CA ARG A 54 -12.54 -8.51 -14.70
C ARG A 54 -11.79 -9.74 -14.18
N GLU A 55 -10.89 -10.31 -14.99
CA GLU A 55 -10.08 -11.46 -14.62
C GLU A 55 -9.09 -11.10 -13.51
N THR A 56 -8.45 -9.93 -13.61
CA THR A 56 -7.59 -9.42 -12.52
C THR A 56 -8.39 -9.21 -11.25
N GLY A 57 -9.56 -8.55 -11.32
CA GLY A 57 -10.42 -8.34 -10.15
C GLY A 57 -10.80 -9.65 -9.46
N LYS A 58 -11.18 -10.69 -10.21
CA LYS A 58 -11.45 -12.03 -9.67
C LYS A 58 -10.24 -12.63 -8.98
N TYR A 59 -9.08 -12.57 -9.63
CA TYR A 59 -7.83 -13.04 -9.05
C TYR A 59 -7.51 -12.33 -7.74
N VAL A 60 -7.58 -10.99 -7.69
CA VAL A 60 -7.31 -10.23 -6.46
C VAL A 60 -8.25 -10.64 -5.33
N VAL A 61 -9.57 -10.70 -5.59
CA VAL A 61 -10.55 -11.11 -4.58
C VAL A 61 -10.25 -12.51 -4.05
N GLU A 62 -9.99 -13.48 -4.93
CA GLU A 62 -9.63 -14.85 -4.53
C GLU A 62 -8.37 -14.90 -3.66
N GLN A 63 -7.33 -14.15 -4.04
CA GLN A 63 -6.08 -14.10 -3.28
C GLN A 63 -6.29 -13.48 -1.88
N LEU A 64 -7.06 -12.39 -1.78
CA LEU A 64 -7.35 -11.75 -0.50
C LEU A 64 -8.22 -12.63 0.41
N ASP A 65 -9.22 -13.30 -0.15
CA ASP A 65 -10.06 -14.25 0.56
C ASP A 65 -9.23 -15.43 1.10
N ASN A 66 -8.30 -15.97 0.30
CA ASN A 66 -7.40 -17.05 0.71
C ASN A 66 -6.38 -16.62 1.79
N LEU A 67 -5.94 -15.37 1.74
CA LEU A 67 -5.12 -14.79 2.81
C LEU A 67 -5.94 -14.68 4.11
N GLY A 68 -7.23 -14.37 4.00
CA GLY A 68 -8.19 -14.31 5.11
C GLY A 68 -7.97 -13.10 6.02
N GLN A 69 -7.29 -12.07 5.50
CA GLN A 69 -6.89 -10.91 6.28
C GLN A 69 -7.52 -9.64 5.71
N PRO A 70 -8.11 -8.79 6.56
CA PRO A 70 -8.70 -7.55 6.10
C PRO A 70 -7.63 -6.58 5.60
N PRO A 71 -7.99 -5.67 4.66
CA PRO A 71 -7.13 -4.59 4.24
C PRO A 71 -6.64 -3.76 5.42
N VAL A 72 -5.45 -3.19 5.30
CA VAL A 72 -4.94 -2.26 6.31
C VAL A 72 -5.73 -0.97 6.30
N ARG A 73 -6.04 -0.47 7.50
CA ARG A 73 -6.80 0.76 7.71
C ARG A 73 -6.05 1.64 8.71
N TRP A 74 -6.02 2.94 8.43
CA TRP A 74 -5.44 3.93 9.35
C TRP A 74 -6.22 4.01 10.66
N PHE A 75 -7.54 3.86 10.56
CA PHE A 75 -8.47 3.93 11.66
C PHE A 75 -9.25 2.63 11.73
N GLY A 76 -9.35 2.05 12.94
CA GLY A 76 -10.19 0.90 13.25
C GLY A 76 -10.98 1.19 14.52
N PHE A 77 -12.06 0.44 14.74
CA PHE A 77 -12.78 0.54 16.01
C PHE A 77 -12.00 -0.16 17.11
N ALA A 78 -12.13 0.31 18.35
CA ALA A 78 -11.53 -0.37 19.50
C ALA A 78 -12.11 -1.79 19.61
N GLY A 79 -11.30 -2.81 19.34
CA GLY A 79 -11.70 -4.22 19.31
C GLY A 79 -11.57 -4.91 17.95
N ASP A 80 -11.19 -4.18 16.89
CA ASP A 80 -10.86 -4.79 15.60
C ASP A 80 -9.48 -5.48 15.67
N ASP A 81 -9.38 -6.77 15.33
CA ASP A 81 -8.12 -7.53 15.18
C ASP A 81 -7.34 -7.15 13.90
N VAL A 82 -7.65 -6.00 13.30
CA VAL A 82 -6.92 -5.44 12.17
C VAL A 82 -5.71 -4.69 12.73
N PRO A 83 -4.47 -4.93 12.26
CA PRO A 83 -3.34 -4.09 12.60
C PRO A 83 -3.65 -2.66 12.17
N GLY A 84 -4.10 -1.86 13.12
CA GLY A 84 -4.27 -0.43 12.93
C GLY A 84 -2.89 0.17 12.77
N GLY A 85 -2.72 1.00 11.74
CA GLY A 85 -1.60 1.91 11.71
C GLY A 85 -1.66 2.77 12.98
N ARG A 86 -0.53 3.23 13.51
CA ARG A 86 -0.52 4.23 14.60
C ARG A 86 -0.91 5.63 14.07
N GLY A 87 -1.95 5.70 13.24
CA GLY A 87 -2.50 6.93 12.71
C GLY A 87 -3.43 7.57 13.73
N GLY A 88 -2.91 8.48 14.55
CA GLY A 88 -3.77 9.43 15.27
C GLY A 88 -4.31 10.51 14.33
N LEU A 89 -5.29 11.29 14.78
CA LEU A 89 -5.38 12.69 14.38
C LEU A 89 -4.32 13.38 15.24
N GLY A 90 -3.24 13.88 14.63
CA GLY A 90 -2.22 14.55 15.42
C GLY A 90 -2.77 15.76 16.16
N ASP A 91 -2.28 15.99 17.37
CA ASP A 91 -2.51 17.26 18.06
C ASP A 91 -1.52 18.28 17.50
N LEU A 92 -2.03 19.27 16.77
CA LEU A 92 -1.26 20.44 16.33
C LEU A 92 -1.13 21.41 17.50
N ALA A 93 0.07 21.53 18.05
CA ALA A 93 0.38 22.51 19.09
C ALA A 93 0.41 23.94 18.51
N PRO A 94 0.19 24.98 19.34
CA PRO A 94 0.15 26.37 18.90
C PRO A 94 1.44 26.90 18.26
N ASP A 95 2.56 26.23 18.48
CA ASP A 95 3.88 26.54 17.90
C ASP A 95 4.10 25.88 16.52
N GLY A 96 3.10 25.16 16.01
CA GLY A 96 3.16 24.41 14.75
C GLY A 96 3.71 22.98 14.91
N THR A 97 4.09 22.57 16.12
CA THR A 97 4.58 21.21 16.38
C THR A 97 3.41 20.22 16.37
N LEU A 98 3.52 19.12 15.64
CA LEU A 98 2.53 18.04 15.67
C LEU A 98 2.95 16.90 16.59
N SER A 99 2.05 16.47 17.47
CA SER A 99 2.22 15.26 18.28
C SER A 99 1.17 14.21 17.91
N GLY A 100 1.63 13.06 17.42
CA GLY A 100 0.75 11.98 16.94
C GLY A 100 0.18 12.23 15.55
N GLY A 101 -0.48 11.21 15.00
CA GLY A 101 -1.22 11.16 13.72
C GLY A 101 -0.84 11.27 12.24
N GLY A 102 -1.47 10.41 11.44
CA GLY A 102 -0.97 9.96 10.13
C GLY A 102 -1.16 10.94 8.96
N PHE A 103 -2.10 11.87 9.05
CA PHE A 103 -2.40 12.73 7.89
C PHE A 103 -1.35 13.84 7.70
N LEU A 104 -0.80 14.40 8.79
CA LEU A 104 0.30 15.37 8.74
C LEU A 104 1.67 14.79 9.11
N SER A 105 1.73 13.57 9.68
CA SER A 105 2.99 12.79 9.75
C SER A 105 3.24 11.96 8.49
N SER A 106 2.36 12.05 7.49
CA SER A 106 2.65 11.61 6.12
C SER A 106 3.89 12.34 5.63
N ILE A 107 4.67 11.73 4.74
CA ILE A 107 5.84 12.43 4.16
C ILE A 107 5.38 13.72 3.47
N GLU A 108 4.14 13.75 2.93
CA GLU A 108 3.47 14.94 2.40
C GLU A 108 3.20 16.02 3.47
N GLY A 109 2.76 15.63 4.67
CA GLY A 109 2.55 16.54 5.79
C GLY A 109 3.85 17.06 6.41
N LEU A 110 4.88 16.23 6.49
CA LEU A 110 6.24 16.65 6.89
C LEU A 110 6.86 17.57 5.84
N ASP A 111 6.69 17.27 4.55
CA ASP A 111 7.13 18.13 3.44
C ASP A 111 6.35 19.46 3.42
N PHE A 112 5.04 19.45 3.73
CA PHE A 112 4.21 20.66 3.83
C PHE A 112 4.63 21.57 5.00
N LEU A 113 4.99 21.00 6.15
CA LEU A 113 5.50 21.76 7.31
C LEU A 113 6.88 22.39 7.02
N ALA A 114 7.73 21.69 6.26
CA ALA A 114 9.07 22.17 5.92
C ALA A 114 9.06 23.17 4.75
N ASP A 115 8.16 23.00 3.78
CA ASP A 115 7.98 23.86 2.61
C ASP A 115 6.55 23.70 2.05
N PRO A 116 5.67 24.72 2.23
CA PRO A 116 4.31 24.68 1.73
C PRO A 116 4.17 24.49 0.21
N GLU A 117 5.24 24.56 -0.59
CA GLU A 117 5.23 24.27 -2.04
C GLU A 117 5.61 22.83 -2.39
N ARG A 118 6.12 22.03 -1.44
CA ARG A 118 6.62 20.66 -1.66
C ARG A 118 5.58 19.55 -1.58
N HIS A 119 4.35 19.83 -1.16
CA HIS A 119 3.20 18.90 -1.24
C HIS A 119 2.93 18.38 -2.67
N LYS A 120 3.59 18.96 -3.68
CA LYS A 120 3.57 18.53 -5.08
C LYS A 120 4.47 17.32 -5.38
N ALA A 121 5.34 16.90 -4.45
CA ALA A 121 6.45 15.99 -4.70
C ALA A 121 6.22 14.52 -4.32
N ILE A 122 5.11 14.18 -3.66
CA ILE A 122 4.68 12.81 -3.38
C ILE A 122 3.25 12.71 -3.91
N GLY A 123 2.99 11.71 -4.76
CA GLY A 123 1.69 11.55 -5.42
C GLY A 123 1.26 12.78 -6.24
N GLY A 124 2.07 13.16 -7.23
CA GLY A 124 1.96 14.40 -8.01
C GLY A 124 0.54 14.92 -8.27
N MET A 125 0.35 16.21 -7.95
CA MET A 125 -0.85 17.03 -8.16
C MET A 125 -2.09 16.57 -7.40
N THR A 126 -2.43 17.34 -6.36
CA THR A 126 -3.74 17.37 -5.68
C THR A 126 -4.88 16.96 -6.64
N GLY A 127 -5.35 15.73 -6.52
CA GLY A 127 -6.31 15.17 -7.45
C GLY A 127 -7.66 15.86 -7.30
N THR A 128 -7.93 16.91 -8.06
CA THR A 128 -9.30 17.48 -8.17
C THR A 128 -10.24 16.54 -8.93
N ARG A 129 -9.68 15.53 -9.60
CA ARG A 129 -10.42 14.52 -10.35
C ARG A 129 -10.76 13.33 -9.46
N VAL A 130 -12.06 13.11 -9.31
CA VAL A 130 -12.64 11.95 -8.62
C VAL A 130 -12.72 10.77 -9.59
N ARG A 131 -12.19 9.62 -9.17
CA ARG A 131 -12.28 8.33 -9.88
C ARG A 131 -13.69 7.74 -9.73
N PRO A 132 -14.11 6.77 -10.57
CA PRO A 132 -15.39 6.07 -10.40
C PRO A 132 -15.56 5.40 -9.02
N THR A 133 -14.46 5.12 -8.32
CA THR A 133 -14.41 4.60 -6.96
C THR A 133 -14.76 5.64 -5.89
N GLY A 134 -14.91 6.92 -6.25
CA GLY A 134 -15.10 8.03 -5.34
C GLY A 134 -13.81 8.60 -4.73
N LEU A 135 -12.67 7.94 -4.98
CA LEU A 135 -11.35 8.39 -4.53
C LEU A 135 -10.79 9.51 -5.42
N LEU A 136 -9.95 10.37 -4.84
CA LEU A 136 -9.16 11.30 -5.65
C LEU A 136 -8.10 10.53 -6.45
N ALA A 137 -7.69 11.11 -7.59
CA ALA A 137 -6.81 10.44 -8.53
C ALA A 137 -5.49 9.90 -7.96
N ASN A 138 -4.96 10.50 -6.89
CA ASN A 138 -3.71 10.12 -6.23
C ASN A 138 -3.91 9.53 -4.83
N GLN A 139 -5.16 9.35 -4.37
CA GLN A 139 -5.45 9.05 -2.97
C GLN A 139 -4.92 7.67 -2.53
N THR A 140 -4.98 6.67 -3.42
CA THR A 140 -4.44 5.33 -3.19
C THR A 140 -2.92 5.34 -3.11
N ASP A 141 -2.26 6.10 -3.98
CA ASP A 141 -0.79 6.22 -4.02
C ASP A 141 -0.29 6.93 -2.75
N THR A 142 -0.96 8.02 -2.33
CA THR A 142 -0.67 8.68 -1.06
C THR A 142 -0.83 7.70 0.11
N ASP A 143 -1.92 6.92 0.14
CA ASP A 143 -2.18 5.94 1.21
C ASP A 143 -1.06 4.89 1.32
N TYR A 144 -0.74 4.20 0.22
CA TYR A 144 0.39 3.26 0.18
C TYR A 144 1.72 3.93 0.53
N GLY A 145 1.95 5.17 0.07
CA GLY A 145 3.15 5.94 0.39
C GLY A 145 3.33 6.14 1.89
N VAL A 146 2.28 6.50 2.62
CA VAL A 146 2.38 6.68 4.09
C VAL A 146 2.61 5.36 4.80
N TRP A 147 1.96 4.28 4.39
CA TRP A 147 2.22 2.96 5.00
C TRP A 147 3.63 2.44 4.75
N SER A 148 4.18 2.72 3.57
CA SER A 148 5.50 2.25 3.16
C SER A 148 6.65 2.74 4.06
N ILE A 149 6.40 3.75 4.90
CA ILE A 149 7.34 4.21 5.93
C ILE A 149 7.67 3.08 6.91
N ASN A 150 6.65 2.31 7.31
CA ASN A 150 6.77 1.31 8.37
C ASN A 150 6.76 -0.13 7.84
N PHE A 151 6.20 -0.35 6.66
CA PHE A 151 6.04 -1.68 6.08
C PHE A 151 6.59 -1.73 4.65
N PRO A 152 7.20 -2.84 4.22
CA PRO A 152 7.57 -3.03 2.83
C PRO A 152 6.37 -2.88 1.88
N LEU A 153 6.53 -2.11 0.80
CA LEU A 153 5.54 -1.92 -0.27
C LEU A 153 6.08 -2.48 -1.59
N VAL A 154 5.38 -3.44 -2.17
CA VAL A 154 5.66 -3.99 -3.50
C VAL A 154 4.89 -3.19 -4.54
N THR A 155 5.56 -2.65 -5.55
CA THR A 155 4.93 -1.82 -6.59
C THR A 155 5.63 -1.93 -7.94
N ASP A 156 4.87 -1.76 -9.03
CA ASP A 156 5.40 -1.57 -10.40
C ASP A 156 5.77 -0.11 -10.69
N ASN A 157 5.39 0.82 -9.81
CA ASN A 157 5.60 2.27 -9.98
C ASN A 157 6.48 2.87 -8.87
N PRO A 158 7.71 2.37 -8.63
CA PRO A 158 8.55 2.84 -7.53
C PRO A 158 8.87 4.35 -7.59
N LYS A 159 8.77 4.94 -8.79
CA LYS A 159 8.97 6.37 -9.00
C LYS A 159 7.95 7.26 -8.26
N ASP A 160 6.76 6.74 -7.99
CA ASP A 160 5.67 7.47 -7.33
C ASP A 160 5.86 7.44 -5.80
N PHE A 161 6.77 6.58 -5.33
CA PHE A 161 7.10 6.34 -3.94
C PHE A 161 8.57 6.69 -3.61
N LYS A 162 9.27 7.51 -4.42
CA LYS A 162 10.72 7.79 -4.26
C LYS A 162 11.14 8.37 -2.90
N ARG A 163 10.20 8.94 -2.15
CA ARG A 163 10.41 9.46 -0.78
C ARG A 163 9.78 8.58 0.29
N ALA A 164 9.04 7.56 -0.13
CA ALA A 164 8.32 6.60 0.67
C ALA A 164 9.27 5.43 1.02
N GLY A 165 9.16 4.92 2.24
CA GLY A 165 10.23 4.18 2.93
C GLY A 165 10.70 2.88 2.25
N LYS A 166 10.23 1.74 2.74
CA LYS A 166 10.68 0.40 2.33
C LYS A 166 9.98 -0.02 1.03
N VAL A 167 10.45 0.46 -0.13
CA VAL A 167 9.85 0.16 -1.45
C VAL A 167 10.58 -1.01 -2.13
N ILE A 168 9.82 -2.02 -2.57
CA ILE A 168 10.29 -3.20 -3.31
C ILE A 168 9.78 -3.09 -4.76
N PRO A 169 10.65 -2.75 -5.73
CA PRO A 169 10.25 -2.69 -7.13
C PRO A 169 9.94 -4.09 -7.67
N PHE A 170 8.70 -4.33 -8.10
CA PHE A 170 8.32 -5.64 -8.63
C PHE A 170 9.15 -6.05 -9.86
N ALA A 171 9.59 -5.06 -10.66
CA ALA A 171 10.43 -5.28 -11.84
C ALA A 171 11.79 -5.95 -11.53
N GLU A 172 12.26 -5.92 -10.28
CA GLU A 172 13.49 -6.60 -9.86
C GLU A 172 13.30 -8.11 -9.65
N TRP A 173 12.05 -8.58 -9.55
CA TRP A 173 11.76 -10.00 -9.49
C TRP A 173 11.81 -10.64 -10.88
N THR A 174 12.95 -11.23 -11.22
CA THR A 174 13.16 -11.86 -12.53
C THR A 174 12.77 -13.34 -12.54
N GLU A 175 13.09 -14.08 -11.49
CA GLU A 175 12.94 -15.54 -11.40
C GLU A 175 12.70 -16.03 -9.97
N GLY A 176 12.35 -17.31 -9.82
CA GLY A 176 12.10 -17.94 -8.51
C GLY A 176 10.74 -17.64 -7.91
N ALA A 177 10.52 -18.09 -6.68
CA ALA A 177 9.28 -17.90 -5.93
C ALA A 177 9.12 -16.43 -5.49
N PHE A 178 7.90 -15.91 -5.52
CA PHE A 178 7.63 -14.52 -5.18
C PHE A 178 7.95 -14.22 -3.71
N GLY A 179 7.56 -15.10 -2.79
CA GLY A 179 7.81 -14.95 -1.36
C GLY A 179 9.30 -14.91 -1.04
N ASP A 180 10.13 -15.68 -1.75
CA ASP A 180 11.58 -15.67 -1.56
C ASP A 180 12.21 -14.36 -2.01
N PHE A 181 11.76 -13.82 -3.15
CA PHE A 181 12.14 -12.48 -3.59
C PHE A 181 11.78 -11.40 -2.56
N ILE A 182 10.57 -11.48 -1.97
CA ILE A 182 10.15 -10.55 -0.92
C ILE A 182 11.04 -10.67 0.33
N ARG A 183 11.32 -11.89 0.79
CA ARG A 183 12.20 -12.11 1.95
C ARG A 183 13.60 -11.54 1.73
N GLN A 184 14.18 -11.78 0.55
CA GLN A 184 15.50 -11.24 0.18
C GLN A 184 15.49 -9.71 0.15
N SER A 185 14.45 -9.12 -0.43
CA SER A 185 14.30 -7.66 -0.50
C SER A 185 14.17 -7.03 0.89
N ILE A 186 13.38 -7.65 1.78
CA ILE A 186 13.20 -7.17 3.16
C ILE A 186 14.50 -7.23 3.95
N ALA A 187 15.26 -8.33 3.83
CA ALA A 187 16.57 -8.46 4.49
C ALA A 187 17.56 -7.37 4.02
N GLY A 188 17.39 -6.84 2.81
CA GLY A 188 18.17 -5.72 2.28
C GLY A 188 17.88 -4.38 2.96
N PHE A 189 16.72 -4.18 3.60
CA PHE A 189 16.38 -2.92 4.27
C PHE A 189 16.93 -2.80 5.70
N ASP A 190 17.27 -3.92 6.32
CA ASP A 190 17.73 -3.97 7.71
C ASP A 190 19.27 -4.02 7.83
N ASN A 191 19.98 -3.92 6.69
CA ASN A 191 21.44 -3.75 6.60
C ASN A 191 21.82 -2.29 6.34
#